data_AF-A0A7I4Z6H7-F1
#
_entry.id   AF-A0A7I4Z6H7-F1
#
_cell.length_a   1.000
_cell.length_b   1.000
_cell.length_c   1.000
_cell.angle_alpha   90.00
_cell.angle_beta   90.00
_cell.angle_gamma   90.00
#
_symmetry.space_group_name_H-M   'P 1'
#
loop_
_entity.id
_entity.type
_entity.pdbx_description
1 polymer ?
#
loop_
_entity_poly.entity_id
_entity_poly.type
_entity_poly.pdbx_seq_one_letter_code
_entity_poly.pdbx_strand_id
1 'polypeptide(L)'
;MDRKNNHVEYTLLNRLCRQRLAEDLKNFSRYRLLEAASNRRSVKKAKRELAQYRLMISCLKGPDGSRTTSRPEMESILTNFYSNLFKSDHGISTEQIPIGEMVPSFLPSEVRHAIETMPKGKAPGADGLSLEALQACSHKIHCALAQRFTRYVNDCKAPDAWRKSKTILLSKKETKKTWTTIDK
;
A
#
# COMPACT_ATOMS: atom_id res chain seq x y z
N MET A 1 -15.00 29.07 -0.23
CA MET A 1 -14.47 28.49 1.04
C MET A 1 -12.96 28.66 1.03
N ASP A 2 -12.43 29.39 2.00
CA ASP A 2 -11.04 29.87 2.01
C ASP A 2 -10.01 28.76 2.26
N ARG A 3 -9.15 28.52 1.27
CA ARG A 3 -8.08 27.50 1.30
C ARG A 3 -7.06 27.70 2.43
N LYS A 4 -6.89 28.92 2.94
CA LYS A 4 -5.85 29.26 3.92
C LYS A 4 -6.23 28.90 5.36
N ASN A 5 -7.51 29.00 5.74
CA ASN A 5 -7.97 28.67 7.10
C ASN A 5 -7.89 27.16 7.40
N ASN A 6 -8.08 26.31 6.38
CA ASN A 6 -8.05 24.85 6.56
C ASN A 6 -6.64 24.28 6.77
N HIS A 7 -5.56 25.00 6.41
CA HIS A 7 -4.20 24.46 6.52
C HIS A 7 -3.76 24.32 7.98
N VAL A 8 -4.08 25.29 8.83
CA VAL A 8 -3.71 25.26 10.25
C VAL A 8 -4.50 24.18 10.98
N GLU A 9 -5.81 24.11 10.77
CA GLU A 9 -6.67 23.06 11.32
C GLU A 9 -6.22 21.66 10.90
N TYR A 10 -5.94 21.47 9.60
CA TYR A 10 -5.42 20.19 9.08
C TYR A 10 -4.05 19.84 9.68
N THR A 11 -3.18 20.82 9.91
CA THR A 11 -1.87 20.61 10.54
C THR A 11 -2.02 20.19 12.01
N LEU A 12 -2.91 20.85 12.75
CA LEU A 12 -3.23 20.52 14.14
C LEU A 12 -3.86 19.13 14.26
N LEU A 13 -4.79 18.79 13.37
CA LEU A 13 -5.41 17.47 13.31
C LEU A 13 -4.36 16.39 13.02
N ASN A 14 -3.50 16.59 12.03
CA ASN A 14 -2.41 15.64 11.74
C ASN A 14 -1.43 15.49 12.92
N ARG A 15 -1.15 16.58 13.63
CA ARG A 15 -0.34 16.52 14.86
C ARG A 15 -1.04 15.68 15.93
N LEU A 16 -2.33 15.90 16.16
CA LEU A 16 -3.12 15.15 17.14
C LEU A 16 -3.21 13.67 16.77
N CYS A 17 -3.48 13.34 15.50
CA CYS A 17 -3.49 11.97 15.00
C CYS A 17 -2.15 11.26 15.24
N ARG A 18 -1.04 11.92 14.94
CA ARG A 18 0.31 11.37 15.20
C ARG A 18 0.56 11.14 16.70
N GLN A 19 0.11 12.05 17.56
CA GLN A 19 0.21 11.89 19.02
C GLN A 19 -0.62 10.71 19.50
N ARG A 20 -1.88 10.60 19.07
CA ARG A 20 -2.77 9.47 19.42
C ARG A 20 -2.19 8.14 18.95
N LEU A 21 -1.67 8.08 17.72
CA LEU A 21 -1.04 6.88 17.20
C LEU A 21 0.21 6.48 18.00
N ALA A 22 1.04 7.45 18.37
CA ALA A 22 2.22 7.18 19.20
C ALA A 22 1.85 6.64 20.60
N GLU A 23 0.81 7.21 21.19
CA GLU A 23 0.25 6.77 22.47
C GLU A 23 -0.36 5.36 22.37
N ASP A 24 -1.14 5.09 21.34
CA ASP A 24 -1.76 3.79 21.08
C ASP A 24 -0.70 2.70 20.86
N LEU A 25 0.35 2.97 20.06
CA LEU A 25 1.48 2.05 19.88
C LEU A 25 2.21 1.77 21.19
N LYS A 26 2.39 2.78 22.05
CA LYS A 26 2.99 2.61 23.38
C LYS A 26 2.09 1.75 24.27
N ASN A 27 0.80 1.99 24.27
CA ASN A 27 -0.20 1.24 25.02
C ASN A 27 -0.27 -0.21 24.56
N PHE A 28 -0.27 -0.47 23.26
CA PHE A 28 -0.24 -1.80 22.68
C PHE A 28 1.03 -2.58 23.08
N SER A 29 2.20 -1.94 22.99
CA SER A 29 3.47 -2.53 23.44
C SER A 29 3.43 -2.88 24.93
N ARG A 30 2.93 -1.97 25.77
CA ARG A 30 2.77 -2.19 27.22
C ARG A 30 1.82 -3.35 27.51
N TYR A 31 0.65 -3.36 26.86
CA TYR A 31 -0.35 -4.42 26.96
C TYR A 31 0.27 -5.79 26.64
N ARG A 32 0.96 -5.90 25.51
CA ARG A 32 1.61 -7.15 25.07
C ARG A 32 2.64 -7.68 26.06
N LEU A 33 3.41 -6.80 26.69
CA LEU A 33 4.40 -7.19 27.71
C LEU A 33 3.72 -7.64 29.01
N LEU A 34 2.67 -6.94 29.45
CA LEU A 34 1.88 -7.31 30.63
C LEU A 34 1.13 -8.64 30.42
N GLU A 35 0.55 -8.83 29.24
CA GLU A 35 -0.10 -10.08 28.83
C GLU A 35 0.89 -11.24 28.86
N ALA A 36 2.12 -11.04 28.37
CA ALA A 36 3.16 -12.07 28.44
C ALA A 36 3.53 -12.41 29.90
N ALA A 37 3.71 -11.39 30.75
CA ALA A 37 4.01 -11.60 32.17
C ALA A 37 2.90 -12.35 32.90
N SER A 38 1.65 -11.94 32.70
CA SER A 38 0.47 -12.54 33.34
C SER A 38 0.28 -14.01 32.93
N ASN A 39 0.54 -14.31 31.66
CA ASN A 39 0.44 -15.67 31.11
C ASN A 39 1.71 -16.52 31.34
N ARG A 40 2.66 -16.07 32.18
CA ARG A 40 3.96 -16.73 32.43
C ARG A 40 4.74 -17.04 31.14
N ARG A 41 4.53 -16.24 30.09
CA ARG A 41 5.28 -16.29 28.83
C ARG A 41 6.54 -15.43 28.95
N SER A 42 7.55 -15.73 28.13
CA SER A 42 8.80 -14.96 28.13
C SER A 42 8.58 -13.52 27.68
N VAL A 43 8.72 -12.57 28.61
CA VAL A 43 8.67 -11.11 28.34
C VAL A 43 9.78 -10.71 27.36
N LYS A 44 10.96 -11.35 27.44
CA LYS A 44 12.07 -11.14 26.49
C LYS A 44 11.67 -11.53 25.07
N LYS A 45 10.94 -12.65 24.90
CA LYS A 45 10.40 -13.07 23.61
C LYS A 45 9.34 -12.10 23.10
N ALA A 46 8.39 -11.70 23.94
CA ALA A 46 7.35 -10.71 23.57
C ALA A 46 7.97 -9.37 23.13
N LYS A 47 9.01 -8.89 23.82
CA LYS A 47 9.76 -7.68 23.43
C LYS A 47 10.45 -7.85 22.07
N ARG A 48 11.03 -9.03 21.78
CA ARG A 48 11.62 -9.33 20.46
C ARG A 48 10.56 -9.35 19.35
N GLU A 49 9.41 -9.98 19.58
CA GLU A 49 8.30 -10.00 18.62
C GLU A 49 7.81 -8.57 18.31
N LEU A 50 7.63 -7.73 19.34
CA LEU A 50 7.30 -6.31 19.17
C LEU A 50 8.36 -5.54 18.35
N ALA A 51 9.65 -5.86 18.54
CA ALA A 51 10.72 -5.28 17.75
C ALA A 51 10.79 -5.82 16.31
N GLN A 52 10.38 -7.06 16.07
CA GLN A 52 10.35 -7.66 14.72
C GLN A 52 9.37 -6.96 13.79
N TYR A 53 8.24 -6.48 14.30
CA TYR A 53 7.32 -5.62 13.53
C TYR A 53 7.94 -4.28 13.10
N ARG A 54 9.09 -3.90 13.67
CA ARG A 54 9.84 -2.68 13.33
C ARG A 54 11.05 -2.93 12.43
N LEU A 55 11.28 -4.17 11.98
CA LEU A 55 12.46 -4.48 11.16
C LEU A 55 12.31 -3.89 9.76
N MET A 56 12.93 -2.73 9.58
CA MET A 56 13.29 -2.21 8.27
C MET A 56 14.32 -3.17 7.65
N ILE A 57 14.15 -3.49 6.36
CA ILE A 57 15.14 -4.29 5.63
C ILE A 57 16.47 -3.53 5.66
N SER A 58 17.47 -4.12 6.32
CA SER A 58 18.74 -3.47 6.67
C SER A 58 19.84 -3.67 5.62
N CYS A 59 19.64 -4.62 4.70
CA CYS A 59 20.57 -4.87 3.60
C CYS A 59 19.86 -5.42 2.36
N LEU A 60 20.41 -5.14 1.18
CA LEU A 60 20.03 -5.75 -0.08
C LEU A 60 21.23 -6.43 -0.74
N LYS A 61 20.96 -7.41 -1.60
CA LYS A 61 21.97 -8.02 -2.46
C LYS A 61 21.99 -7.28 -3.80
N GLY A 62 23.17 -6.82 -4.20
CA GLY A 62 23.40 -6.18 -5.50
C GLY A 62 23.37 -7.20 -6.65
N PRO A 63 23.38 -6.71 -7.91
CA PRO A 63 23.39 -7.55 -9.11
C PRO A 63 24.65 -8.42 -9.25
N ASP A 64 25.78 -7.91 -8.78
CA ASP A 64 27.09 -8.58 -8.64
C ASP A 64 27.12 -9.63 -7.51
N GLY A 65 26.05 -9.68 -6.72
CA GLY A 65 25.89 -10.57 -5.58
C GLY A 65 26.50 -10.07 -4.28
N SER A 66 27.07 -8.86 -4.25
CA SER A 66 27.54 -8.22 -3.03
C SER A 66 26.36 -7.82 -2.13
N ARG A 67 26.60 -7.61 -0.83
CA ARG A 67 25.58 -7.12 0.10
C ARG A 67 25.85 -5.67 0.43
N THR A 68 24.85 -4.83 0.29
CA THR A 68 24.90 -3.43 0.74
C THR A 68 23.93 -3.16 1.88
N THR A 69 24.36 -2.33 2.82
CA THR A 69 23.55 -1.73 3.88
C THR A 69 23.35 -0.23 3.66
N SER A 70 23.97 0.34 2.63
CA SER A 70 23.94 1.77 2.32
C SER A 70 22.57 2.16 1.73
N ARG A 71 21.91 3.16 2.32
CA ARG A 71 20.58 3.60 1.90
C ARG A 71 20.51 4.06 0.43
N PRO A 72 21.40 4.95 -0.06
CA PRO A 72 21.40 5.36 -1.47
C PRO A 72 21.65 4.18 -2.42
N GLU A 73 22.52 3.25 -2.03
CA GLU A 73 22.86 2.09 -2.86
C GLU A 73 21.69 1.11 -2.95
N MET A 74 21.03 0.84 -1.81
CA MET A 74 19.78 0.07 -1.78
C MET A 74 18.70 0.71 -2.66
N GLU A 75 18.53 2.03 -2.61
CA GLU A 75 17.57 2.75 -3.45
C GLU A 75 17.91 2.63 -4.94
N SER A 76 19.19 2.71 -5.29
CA SER A 76 19.67 2.49 -6.67
C SER A 76 19.37 1.06 -7.15
N ILE A 77 19.68 0.05 -6.33
CA ILE A 77 19.40 -1.36 -6.64
C ILE A 77 17.89 -1.57 -6.91
N LEU A 78 17.03 -1.05 -6.03
CA LEU A 78 15.58 -1.18 -6.18
C LEU A 78 15.06 -0.45 -7.41
N THR A 79 15.53 0.79 -7.62
CA THR A 79 15.11 1.61 -8.75
C THR A 79 15.47 0.93 -10.05
N ASN A 80 16.71 0.43 -10.18
CA ASN A 80 17.15 -0.30 -11.36
C ASN A 80 16.34 -1.59 -11.56
N PHE A 81 16.17 -2.39 -10.51
CA PHE A 81 15.41 -3.64 -10.57
C PHE A 81 13.97 -3.41 -11.06
N TYR A 82 13.20 -2.53 -10.41
CA TYR A 82 11.81 -2.28 -10.78
C TYR A 82 11.68 -1.53 -12.10
N SER A 83 12.61 -0.62 -12.42
CA SER A 83 12.62 0.05 -13.73
C SER A 83 12.78 -0.97 -14.85
N ASN A 84 13.69 -1.94 -14.70
CA ASN A 84 13.88 -2.98 -15.71
C ASN A 84 12.69 -3.95 -15.77
N LEU A 85 12.11 -4.31 -14.62
CA LEU A 85 10.92 -5.16 -14.52
C LEU A 85 9.70 -4.56 -15.24
N PHE A 86 9.49 -3.24 -15.14
CA PHE A 86 8.35 -2.58 -15.78
C PHE A 86 8.65 -2.03 -17.18
N LYS A 87 9.91 -2.01 -17.61
CA LYS A 87 10.32 -1.69 -18.99
C LYS A 87 10.16 -2.86 -19.95
N SER A 88 10.17 -4.10 -19.46
CA SER A 88 10.07 -5.27 -20.32
C SER A 88 8.69 -5.32 -20.97
N ASP A 89 8.65 -5.00 -22.26
CA ASP A 89 7.51 -5.22 -23.14
C ASP A 89 7.34 -6.73 -23.30
N HIS A 90 6.55 -7.34 -22.43
CA HIS A 90 6.03 -8.66 -22.69
C HIS A 90 5.09 -8.44 -23.86
N GLY A 91 5.44 -8.92 -25.06
CA GLY A 91 4.71 -8.68 -26.31
C GLY A 91 3.23 -9.03 -26.21
N ILE A 92 2.46 -8.14 -25.59
CA ILE A 92 1.02 -8.18 -25.52
C ILE A 92 0.62 -7.73 -26.90
N SER A 93 0.29 -8.71 -27.76
CA SER A 93 -0.42 -8.44 -28.99
C SER A 93 -1.63 -7.60 -28.60
N THR A 94 -1.60 -6.32 -28.97
CA THR A 94 -2.70 -5.41 -28.68
C THR A 94 -3.81 -5.85 -29.62
N GLU A 95 -4.64 -6.78 -29.18
CA GLU A 95 -5.89 -7.07 -29.87
C GLU A 95 -6.65 -5.76 -29.94
N GLN A 96 -6.68 -5.19 -31.14
CA GLN A 96 -7.43 -3.97 -31.36
C GLN A 96 -8.91 -4.34 -31.19
N ILE A 97 -9.55 -3.69 -30.23
CA ILE A 97 -11.01 -3.74 -30.10
C ILE A 97 -11.58 -3.38 -31.47
N PRO A 98 -12.50 -4.19 -32.03
CA PRO A 98 -13.10 -3.92 -33.33
C PRO A 98 -13.62 -2.48 -33.38
N ILE A 99 -13.19 -1.73 -34.39
CA ILE A 99 -13.64 -0.36 -34.62
C ILE A 99 -15.16 -0.38 -34.82
N GLY A 100 -15.91 0.11 -33.83
CA GLY A 100 -17.38 0.22 -33.89
C GLY A 100 -18.13 -0.25 -32.64
N GLU A 101 -17.47 -0.93 -31.69
CA GLU A 101 -18.12 -1.30 -30.42
C GLU A 101 -18.12 -0.10 -29.45
N MET A 102 -19.30 0.46 -29.19
CA MET A 102 -19.47 1.52 -28.19
C MET A 102 -19.30 0.92 -26.80
N VAL A 103 -18.20 1.24 -26.11
CA VAL A 103 -18.01 0.80 -24.73
C VAL A 103 -19.05 1.49 -23.84
N PRO A 104 -19.90 0.74 -23.10
CA PRO A 104 -20.92 1.34 -22.27
C PRO A 104 -20.29 2.19 -21.15
N SER A 105 -20.96 3.29 -20.81
CA SER A 105 -20.55 4.14 -19.70
C SER A 105 -20.77 3.45 -18.36
N PHE A 106 -19.87 3.68 -17.40
CA PHE A 106 -20.04 3.21 -16.03
C PHE A 106 -21.25 3.87 -15.37
N LEU A 107 -22.05 3.07 -14.67
CA LEU A 107 -23.18 3.53 -13.88
C LEU A 107 -22.76 3.82 -12.43
N PRO A 108 -23.39 4.82 -11.76
CA PRO A 108 -23.15 5.06 -10.33
C PRO A 108 -23.45 3.84 -9.44
N SER A 109 -24.42 3.00 -9.85
CA SER A 109 -24.78 1.76 -9.16
C SER A 109 -23.67 0.71 -9.25
N GLU A 110 -22.99 0.59 -10.39
CA GLU A 110 -21.84 -0.32 -10.57
C GLU A 110 -20.67 0.11 -9.68
N VAL A 111 -20.37 1.42 -9.68
CA VAL A 111 -19.33 1.99 -8.82
C VAL A 111 -19.66 1.77 -7.34
N ARG A 112 -20.93 1.98 -6.95
CA ARG A 112 -21.40 1.68 -5.60
C ARG A 112 -21.18 0.22 -5.24
N HIS A 113 -21.64 -0.69 -6.08
CA HIS A 113 -21.52 -2.12 -5.85
C HIS A 113 -20.05 -2.55 -5.71
N ALA A 114 -19.16 -2.03 -6.56
CA ALA A 114 -17.73 -2.29 -6.46
C ALA A 114 -17.14 -1.80 -5.12
N ILE A 115 -17.47 -0.59 -4.67
CA ILE A 115 -16.99 -0.05 -3.38
C ILE A 115 -17.52 -0.87 -2.20
N GLU A 116 -18.77 -1.33 -2.25
CA GLU A 116 -19.39 -2.11 -1.18
C GLU A 116 -18.82 -3.54 -1.09
N THR A 117 -18.43 -4.13 -2.22
CA THR A 117 -17.90 -5.50 -2.30
C THR A 117 -16.39 -5.62 -2.05
N MET A 118 -15.65 -4.51 -2.11
CA MET A 118 -14.21 -4.52 -1.86
C MET A 118 -13.87 -4.93 -0.41
N PRO A 119 -12.78 -5.69 -0.19
CA PRO A 119 -12.36 -6.09 1.14
C PRO A 119 -11.82 -4.89 1.94
N LYS A 120 -12.27 -4.77 3.20
CA LYS A 120 -11.85 -3.73 4.14
C LYS A 120 -10.44 -3.95 4.71
N GLY A 121 -9.88 -2.91 5.33
CA GLY A 121 -8.58 -2.98 6.00
C GLY A 121 -7.38 -3.05 5.04
N LYS A 122 -7.55 -2.63 3.78
CA LYS A 122 -6.43 -2.45 2.84
C LYS A 122 -5.77 -1.10 3.06
N ALA A 123 -4.45 -1.05 2.83
CA ALA A 123 -3.71 0.21 2.93
C ALA A 123 -4.22 1.20 1.87
N PRO A 124 -4.45 2.48 2.23
CA PRO A 124 -4.86 3.50 1.27
C PRO A 124 -3.77 3.77 0.23
N GLY A 125 -4.19 4.29 -0.93
CA GLY A 125 -3.29 4.71 -1.99
C GLY A 125 -2.47 5.95 -1.62
N ALA A 126 -1.73 6.50 -2.59
CA ALA A 126 -0.95 7.73 -2.40
C ALA A 126 -1.83 8.97 -2.12
N ASP A 127 -3.12 8.89 -2.46
CA ASP A 127 -4.15 9.88 -2.17
C ASP A 127 -4.65 9.85 -0.72
N GLY A 128 -4.29 8.81 0.05
CA GLY A 128 -4.71 8.64 1.45
C GLY A 128 -6.18 8.24 1.62
N LEU A 129 -6.89 7.88 0.55
CA LEU A 129 -8.29 7.48 0.61
C LEU A 129 -8.41 6.00 0.97
N SER A 130 -8.97 5.70 2.14
CA SER A 130 -9.28 4.32 2.53
C SER A 130 -10.62 3.87 1.96
N LEU A 131 -10.83 2.55 1.89
CA LEU A 131 -12.12 2.02 1.45
C LEU A 131 -13.26 2.41 2.39
N GLU A 132 -12.99 2.43 3.69
CA GLU A 132 -13.98 2.82 4.71
C GLU A 132 -14.39 4.28 4.54
N ALA A 133 -13.44 5.16 4.17
CA ALA A 133 -13.75 6.55 3.83
C ALA A 133 -14.65 6.64 2.59
N LEU A 134 -14.37 5.84 1.55
CA LEU A 134 -15.20 5.78 0.34
C LEU A 134 -16.60 5.22 0.64
N GLN A 135 -16.72 4.21 1.50
CA GLN A 135 -18.01 3.64 1.92
C GLN A 135 -18.83 4.64 2.76
N ALA A 136 -18.19 5.54 3.49
CA ALA A 136 -18.86 6.59 4.24
C ALA A 136 -19.29 7.79 3.36
N CYS A 137 -18.87 7.83 2.10
CA CYS A 137 -19.19 8.93 1.20
C CYS A 137 -20.62 8.82 0.66
N SER A 138 -21.17 9.98 0.26
CA SER A 138 -22.50 10.04 -0.35
C SER A 138 -22.48 9.59 -1.82
N HIS A 139 -23.67 9.27 -2.35
CA HIS A 139 -23.93 8.96 -3.77
C HIS A 139 -23.27 9.95 -4.76
N LYS A 140 -23.04 11.21 -4.37
CA LYS A 140 -22.34 12.20 -5.22
C LYS A 140 -20.94 11.74 -5.64
N ILE A 141 -20.20 11.05 -4.77
CA ILE A 141 -18.88 10.50 -5.12
C ILE A 141 -19.00 9.39 -6.16
N HIS A 142 -20.04 8.55 -6.06
CA HIS A 142 -20.27 7.44 -6.98
C HIS A 142 -20.55 7.97 -8.39
N CYS A 143 -21.37 9.03 -8.51
CA CYS A 143 -21.60 9.71 -9.77
C CYS A 143 -20.31 10.32 -10.35
N ALA A 144 -19.53 11.01 -9.53
CA ALA A 144 -18.29 11.65 -9.98
C ALA A 144 -17.25 10.62 -10.46
N LEU A 145 -17.13 9.49 -9.74
CA LEU A 145 -16.25 8.38 -10.12
C LEU A 145 -16.71 7.70 -11.41
N ALA A 146 -18.01 7.41 -11.56
CA ALA A 146 -18.57 6.82 -12.77
C ALA A 146 -18.31 7.69 -14.02
N GLN A 147 -18.53 9.00 -13.91
CA GLN A 147 -18.20 9.95 -14.98
C GLN A 147 -16.70 9.96 -15.28
N ARG A 148 -15.85 9.91 -14.25
CA ARG A 148 -14.39 9.93 -14.42
C ARG A 148 -13.88 8.65 -15.09
N PHE A 149 -14.36 7.49 -14.68
CA PHE A 149 -13.98 6.20 -15.29
C PHE A 149 -14.45 6.09 -16.73
N THR A 150 -15.67 6.55 -17.03
CA THR A 150 -16.17 6.62 -18.40
C THR A 150 -15.27 7.46 -19.30
N ARG A 151 -14.81 8.63 -18.82
CA ARG A 151 -13.84 9.46 -19.56
C ARG A 151 -12.52 8.75 -19.81
N TYR A 152 -11.98 8.02 -18.83
CA TYR A 152 -10.71 7.30 -19.01
C TYR A 152 -10.78 6.24 -20.12
N VAL A 153 -11.90 5.53 -20.20
CA VAL A 153 -12.12 4.54 -21.25
C VAL A 153 -12.33 5.22 -22.61
N ASN A 154 -13.19 6.24 -22.68
CA ASN A 154 -13.47 6.96 -23.93
C ASN A 154 -12.24 7.66 -24.51
N ASP A 155 -11.42 8.26 -23.64
CA ASP A 155 -10.21 8.97 -24.06
C ASP A 155 -9.01 8.03 -24.24
N CYS A 156 -9.15 6.73 -23.93
CA CYS A 156 -8.07 5.75 -23.84
C CYS A 156 -6.88 6.27 -22.99
N LYS A 157 -7.18 6.95 -21.88
CA LYS A 157 -6.19 7.61 -21.02
C LYS A 157 -6.22 7.05 -19.61
N ALA A 158 -5.07 6.60 -19.12
CA ALA A 158 -4.85 6.30 -17.72
C ALA A 158 -4.41 7.56 -16.94
N PRO A 159 -4.74 7.68 -15.64
CA PRO A 159 -4.21 8.73 -14.78
C PRO A 159 -2.69 8.72 -14.70
N ASP A 160 -2.04 9.89 -14.79
CA ASP A 160 -0.58 9.99 -14.63
C ASP A 160 -0.09 9.51 -13.26
N ALA A 161 -0.94 9.62 -12.24
CA ALA A 161 -0.65 9.10 -10.91
C ALA A 161 -0.41 7.58 -10.91
N TRP A 162 -1.03 6.83 -11.83
CA TRP A 162 -0.84 5.38 -11.95
C TRP A 162 0.53 5.02 -12.53
N ARG A 163 1.20 5.97 -13.21
CA ARG A 163 2.58 5.79 -13.69
C ARG A 163 3.63 6.00 -12.59
N LYS A 164 3.21 6.43 -11.40
CA LYS A 164 4.09 6.68 -10.26
C LYS A 164 3.87 5.57 -9.23
N SER A 165 4.96 5.05 -8.66
CA SER A 165 4.91 4.05 -7.61
C SER A 165 5.74 4.48 -6.40
N LYS A 166 5.29 4.07 -5.21
CA LYS A 166 6.05 4.21 -3.96
C LYS A 166 6.47 2.82 -3.51
N THR A 167 7.76 2.54 -3.61
CA THR A 167 8.30 1.23 -3.21
C THR A 167 8.44 1.16 -1.69
N ILE A 168 7.79 0.17 -1.07
CA ILE A 168 7.93 -0.16 0.34
C ILE A 168 8.43 -1.59 0.43
N LEU A 169 9.58 -1.78 1.09
CA LEU A 169 10.12 -3.11 1.31
C LEU A 169 9.45 -3.76 2.52
N LEU A 170 8.90 -4.95 2.31
CA LEU A 170 8.32 -5.78 3.35
C LEU A 170 9.03 -7.12 3.36
N SER A 171 9.45 -7.57 4.55
CA SER A 171 9.97 -8.92 4.69
C SER A 171 8.83 -9.91 4.46
N LYS A 172 9.01 -10.82 3.51
CA LYS A 172 8.10 -11.97 3.38
C LYS A 172 8.27 -12.83 4.62
N LYS A 173 7.17 -13.10 5.33
CA LYS A 173 7.17 -14.05 6.45
C LYS A 173 7.69 -15.39 5.93
N GLU A 174 8.82 -15.86 6.45
CA GLU A 174 9.27 -17.22 6.16
C GLU A 174 8.22 -18.20 6.69
N THR A 175 7.57 -18.94 5.78
CA THR A 175 6.95 -20.21 6.15
C THR A 175 8.09 -21.15 6.47
N LYS A 176 8.13 -21.72 7.69
CA LYS A 176 9.11 -22.75 8.08
C LYS A 176 9.01 -23.95 7.12
N LYS A 177 9.68 -23.89 5.97
CA LYS A 177 9.97 -25.07 5.17
C LYS A 177 11.22 -25.66 5.81
N THR A 178 11.05 -26.83 6.40
CA THR A 178 12.14 -27.72 6.77
C THR A 178 13.00 -27.91 5.53
N TRP A 179 14.19 -27.34 5.51
CA TRP A 179 15.19 -27.62 4.49
C TRP A 179 15.66 -29.06 4.74
N THR A 180 15.05 -30.04 4.06
CA THR A 180 15.75 -31.29 3.81
C THR A 180 16.78 -31.00 2.74
N THR A 181 18.03 -30.90 3.17
CA THR A 181 19.22 -31.00 2.31
C THR A 181 19.06 -32.22 1.41
N ILE A 182 19.04 -32.00 0.09
CA ILE A 182 19.36 -33.07 -0.86
C ILE A 182 20.78 -32.73 -1.31
N ASP A 183 21.73 -33.45 -0.71
CA ASP A 183 23.09 -33.52 -1.21
C ASP A 183 23.07 -34.23 -2.58
N LYS A 184 23.85 -33.68 -3.52
CA LYS A 184 24.35 -34.39 -4.69
C LYS A 184 25.83 -34.07 -4.83
#